data_AF-A0A7K5I377-F1
#
_entry.id   AF-A0A7K5I377-F1
#
_cell.length_a   1.000
_cell.length_b   1.000
_cell.length_c   1.000
_cell.angle_alpha   90.00
_cell.angle_beta   90.00
_cell.angle_gamma   90.00
#
_symmetry.space_group_name_H-M   'P 1'
#
loop_
_entity.id
_entity.type
_entity.pdbx_description
1 polymer ?
#
loop_
_entity_poly.entity_id
_entity_poly.type
_entity_poly.pdbx_seq_one_letter_code
_entity_poly.pdbx_strand_id
1 'polypeptide(L)'
;MENYKKTKIVEKPCPLPFTDLPPDIIEMKVKDGSKIRNLMGYAISKMELDSVRQILFTGSGKAVSKTITCVEIMKRRLKELYQITKVLFRQIEETWEPIVPEAGLDALTVKRNIPAICILLSKDALDPQEPGYQAPGSFDAFWIETLKAESQGQMKRKQGRGRGT
;
A
#
# COMPACT_ATOMS: atom_id res chain seq x y z
N MET A 1 -22.31 11.29 -17.79
CA MET A 1 -23.17 11.41 -16.58
C MET A 1 -23.36 12.89 -16.30
N GLU A 2 -23.98 13.64 -17.22
CA GLU A 2 -24.08 15.11 -17.11
C GLU A 2 -25.22 15.54 -16.18
N ASN A 3 -26.20 14.67 -15.93
CA ASN A 3 -27.39 14.95 -15.12
C ASN A 3 -27.36 14.32 -13.72
N TYR A 4 -26.22 13.76 -13.29
CA TYR A 4 -26.11 12.98 -12.05
C TYR A 4 -24.94 13.44 -11.19
N LYS A 5 -25.16 13.51 -9.88
CA LYS A 5 -24.12 13.79 -8.87
C LYS A 5 -23.90 12.56 -8.00
N LYS A 6 -22.62 12.21 -7.79
CA LYS A 6 -22.25 11.14 -6.86
C LYS A 6 -22.52 11.60 -5.42
N THR A 7 -23.34 10.84 -4.69
CA THR A 7 -23.72 11.18 -3.31
C THR A 7 -23.11 10.23 -2.29
N LYS A 8 -22.92 8.96 -2.64
CA LYS A 8 -22.42 7.93 -1.71
C LYS A 8 -21.46 6.97 -2.39
N ILE A 9 -20.44 6.53 -1.63
CA ILE A 9 -19.57 5.43 -2.01
C ILE A 9 -19.55 4.43 -0.86
N VAL A 10 -19.84 3.16 -1.16
CA VAL A 10 -19.78 2.06 -0.20
C VAL A 10 -18.79 1.02 -0.69
N GLU A 11 -17.77 0.72 0.14
CA GLU A 11 -16.90 -0.42 -0.10
C GLU A 11 -17.60 -1.71 0.32
N LYS A 12 -17.61 -2.72 -0.56
CA LYS A 12 -18.10 -4.05 -0.17
C LYS A 12 -17.04 -4.80 0.63
N PRO A 13 -17.46 -5.64 1.61
CA PRO A 13 -16.56 -6.57 2.27
C PRO A 13 -15.84 -7.42 1.23
N CYS A 14 -14.53 -7.59 1.41
CA CYS A 14 -13.69 -8.41 0.56
C CYS A 14 -12.85 -9.29 1.49
N PRO A 15 -12.88 -10.62 1.33
CA PRO A 15 -12.05 -11.51 2.13
C PRO A 15 -10.57 -11.20 1.92
N LEU A 16 -9.76 -11.42 2.94
CA LEU A 16 -8.32 -11.25 2.84
C LEU A 16 -7.74 -12.33 1.91
N PRO A 17 -6.77 -11.99 1.03
CA PRO A 17 -6.21 -12.94 0.09
C PRO A 17 -5.15 -13.87 0.72
N PHE A 18 -5.29 -14.20 2.00
CA PHE A 18 -4.35 -15.02 2.77
C PHE A 18 -5.13 -16.16 3.45
N THR A 19 -4.60 -17.38 3.37
CA THR A 19 -5.24 -18.59 3.89
C THR A 19 -4.89 -18.86 5.37
N ASP A 20 -3.67 -18.51 5.78
CA ASP A 20 -3.10 -18.96 7.06
C ASP A 20 -2.71 -17.79 7.97
N LEU A 21 -3.62 -16.82 8.12
CA LEU A 21 -3.40 -15.71 9.05
C LEU A 21 -3.77 -16.10 10.49
N PRO A 22 -3.01 -15.64 11.50
CA PRO A 22 -3.43 -15.74 12.89
C PRO A 22 -4.80 -15.08 13.11
N PRO A 23 -5.68 -15.66 13.96
CA PRO A 23 -7.03 -15.13 14.18
C PRO A 23 -7.04 -13.75 14.83
N ASP A 24 -5.98 -13.38 15.54
CA ASP A 24 -5.78 -12.11 16.24
C ASP A 24 -4.86 -11.14 15.47
N ILE A 25 -4.65 -11.37 14.17
CA ILE A 25 -3.79 -10.52 13.36
C ILE A 25 -4.26 -9.06 13.38
N ILE A 26 -3.29 -8.17 13.59
CA ILE A 26 -3.53 -6.73 13.54
C ILE A 26 -3.65 -6.30 12.07
N GLU A 27 -4.85 -5.90 11.65
CA GLU A 27 -5.10 -5.32 10.33
C GLU A 27 -5.11 -3.78 10.38
N MET A 28 -4.06 -3.18 9.83
CA MET A 28 -3.93 -1.75 9.60
C MET A 28 -4.65 -1.32 8.31
N LYS A 29 -5.90 -0.86 8.44
CA LYS A 29 -6.71 -0.35 7.32
C LYS A 29 -6.31 1.08 6.97
N VAL A 30 -5.55 1.25 5.90
CA VAL A 30 -5.11 2.54 5.38
C VAL A 30 -6.17 3.13 4.46
N LYS A 31 -6.58 4.37 4.75
CA LYS A 31 -7.58 5.14 3.98
C LYS A 31 -6.97 6.45 3.49
N ASP A 32 -7.67 7.11 2.57
CA ASP A 32 -7.24 8.40 2.01
C ASP A 32 -7.12 9.49 3.09
N GLY A 33 -7.97 9.45 4.12
CA GLY A 33 -7.89 10.35 5.28
C GLY A 33 -6.87 9.95 6.35
N SER A 34 -6.32 8.73 6.32
CA SER A 34 -5.44 8.23 7.39
C SER A 34 -4.18 9.07 7.50
N LYS A 35 -3.81 9.40 8.76
CA LYS A 35 -2.57 10.11 9.09
C LYS A 35 -1.47 9.09 9.34
N ILE A 36 -0.43 9.12 8.49
CA ILE A 36 0.69 8.18 8.55
C ILE A 36 1.31 8.13 9.94
N ARG A 37 1.55 9.28 10.58
CA ARG A 37 2.13 9.35 11.92
C ARG A 37 1.37 8.52 12.95
N ASN A 38 0.02 8.60 12.93
CA ASN A 38 -0.81 7.88 13.88
C ASN A 38 -0.80 6.37 13.61
N LEU A 39 -0.91 5.99 12.33
CA LEU A 39 -0.83 4.57 11.93
C LEU A 39 0.51 3.94 12.33
N MET A 40 1.61 4.65 12.07
CA MET A 40 2.96 4.16 12.36
C MET A 40 3.25 4.13 13.86
N GLY A 41 2.80 5.13 14.63
CA GLY A 41 2.96 5.10 16.09
C GLY A 41 2.33 3.85 16.71
N TYR A 42 1.12 3.48 16.27
CA TYR A 42 0.47 2.26 16.73
C TYR A 42 1.14 0.99 16.19
N ALA A 43 1.35 0.90 14.87
CA ALA A 43 1.85 -0.31 14.22
C ALA A 43 3.27 -0.67 14.68
N ILE A 44 4.16 0.31 14.81
CA ILE A 44 5.53 0.10 15.29
C ILE A 44 5.50 -0.37 16.75
N SER A 45 4.80 0.35 17.63
CA SER A 45 4.68 -0.02 19.04
C SER A 45 4.13 -1.43 19.24
N LYS A 46 3.18 -1.86 18.40
CA LYS A 46 2.66 -3.24 18.44
C LYS A 46 3.68 -4.26 17.94
N MET A 47 4.31 -4.01 16.80
CA MET A 47 5.32 -4.92 16.24
C MET A 47 6.63 -4.93 17.04
N GLU A 48 6.89 -4.01 17.95
CA GLU A 48 8.00 -4.10 18.92
C GLU A 48 7.75 -5.16 20.00
N LEU A 49 6.49 -5.52 20.27
CA LEU A 49 6.16 -6.60 21.20
C LEU A 49 6.54 -7.96 20.59
N ASP A 50 7.21 -8.80 21.37
CA ASP A 50 7.62 -10.14 20.91
C ASP A 50 6.44 -11.06 20.60
N SER A 51 5.30 -10.85 21.27
CA SER A 51 4.05 -11.57 21.03
C SER A 51 3.42 -11.26 19.67
N VAL A 52 3.72 -10.09 19.09
CA VAL A 52 3.22 -9.72 17.77
C VAL A 52 4.27 -10.09 16.73
N ARG A 53 3.99 -11.18 16.00
CA ARG A 53 4.88 -11.70 14.96
C ARG A 53 4.57 -11.15 13.57
N GLN A 54 3.30 -10.80 13.34
CA GLN A 54 2.79 -10.44 12.02
C GLN A 54 1.85 -9.24 12.10
N ILE A 55 1.83 -8.43 11.05
CA ILE A 55 0.89 -7.31 10.88
C ILE A 55 0.49 -7.20 9.41
N LEU A 56 -0.77 -6.87 9.18
CA LEU A 56 -1.32 -6.73 7.83
C LEU A 56 -1.63 -5.27 7.52
N PHE A 57 -1.23 -4.79 6.36
CA PHE A 57 -1.62 -3.48 5.85
C PHE A 57 -2.55 -3.63 4.65
N THR A 58 -3.71 -2.99 4.69
CA THR A 58 -4.67 -3.01 3.58
C THR A 58 -5.00 -1.60 3.13
N GLY A 59 -5.11 -1.40 1.82
CA GLY A 59 -5.52 -0.13 1.24
C GLY A 59 -6.09 -0.29 -0.16
N SER A 60 -6.96 0.64 -0.54
CA SER A 60 -7.68 0.60 -1.80
C SER A 60 -7.79 1.99 -2.43
N GLY A 61 -7.93 2.02 -3.76
CA GLY A 61 -8.02 3.25 -4.55
C GLY A 61 -6.89 4.22 -4.23
N LYS A 62 -7.23 5.44 -3.80
CA LYS A 62 -6.25 6.50 -3.49
C LYS A 62 -5.32 6.15 -2.32
N ALA A 63 -5.67 5.18 -1.48
CA ALA A 63 -4.87 4.79 -0.32
C ALA A 63 -3.74 3.80 -0.66
N VAL A 64 -3.70 3.24 -1.87
CA VAL A 64 -2.70 2.21 -2.25
C VAL A 64 -1.27 2.72 -2.04
N SER A 65 -0.91 3.87 -2.62
CA SER A 65 0.44 4.43 -2.47
C SER A 65 0.80 4.72 -1.01
N LYS A 66 -0.16 5.23 -0.23
CA LYS A 66 0.04 5.47 1.21
C LYS A 66 0.28 4.18 1.99
N THR A 67 -0.39 3.10 1.62
CA THR A 67 -0.22 1.77 2.22
C THR A 67 1.19 1.27 2.02
N ILE A 68 1.72 1.42 0.79
CA ILE A 68 3.12 1.09 0.47
C ILE A 68 4.06 1.96 1.31
N THR A 69 3.84 3.28 1.39
CA THR A 69 4.65 4.17 2.23
C THR A 69 4.67 3.73 3.69
N CYS A 70 3.54 3.33 4.26
CA CYS A 70 3.47 2.80 5.62
C CYS A 70 4.33 1.55 5.79
N VAL A 71 4.25 0.60 4.86
CA VAL A 71 5.07 -0.62 4.88
C VAL A 71 6.56 -0.31 4.77
N GLU A 72 6.96 0.61 3.89
CA GLU A 72 8.36 0.99 3.75
C GLU A 72 8.90 1.69 5.01
N ILE A 73 8.08 2.47 5.71
CA ILE A 73 8.45 3.03 7.01
C ILE A 73 8.63 1.92 8.05
N MET A 74 7.74 0.92 8.09
CA MET A 74 7.84 -0.22 9.01
C MET A 74 9.16 -0.96 8.82
N LYS A 75 9.51 -1.34 7.59
CA LYS A 75 10.76 -2.06 7.27
C LYS A 75 12.03 -1.28 7.60
N ARG A 76 12.00 0.06 7.53
CA ARG A 76 13.13 0.90 7.93
C ARG A 76 13.30 1.00 9.44
N ARG A 77 12.18 0.95 10.19
CA ARG A 77 12.17 1.07 11.65
C ARG A 77 12.42 -0.26 12.34
N LEU A 78 11.85 -1.33 11.79
CA LEU A 78 11.95 -2.69 12.27
C LEU A 78 12.69 -3.50 11.21
N LYS A 79 13.94 -3.84 11.52
CA LYS A 79 14.78 -4.64 10.62
C LYS A 79 14.24 -6.07 10.55
N GLU A 80 14.67 -6.79 9.51
CA GLU A 80 14.41 -8.24 9.36
C GLU A 80 12.93 -8.63 9.20
N LEU A 81 12.13 -7.79 8.53
CA LEU A 81 10.75 -8.14 8.17
C LEU A 81 10.66 -8.80 6.79
N TYR A 82 10.06 -9.99 6.76
CA TYR A 82 9.63 -10.68 5.56
C TYR A 82 8.32 -10.05 5.07
N GLN A 83 8.12 -10.00 3.76
CA GLN A 83 6.95 -9.37 3.16
C GLN A 83 6.30 -10.30 2.15
N ILE A 84 4.96 -10.34 2.13
CA ILE A 84 4.16 -10.83 1.00
C ILE A 84 3.20 -9.74 0.57
N THR A 85 3.23 -9.36 -0.71
CA THR A 85 2.34 -8.36 -1.30
C THR A 85 1.33 -9.00 -2.25
N LYS A 86 0.04 -8.81 -1.97
CA LYS A 86 -1.05 -9.26 -2.84
C LYS A 86 -1.82 -8.05 -3.38
N VAL A 87 -1.92 -7.97 -4.71
CA VAL A 87 -2.75 -6.99 -5.42
C VAL A 87 -4.06 -7.63 -5.84
N LEU A 88 -5.16 -6.89 -5.69
CA LEU A 88 -6.49 -7.39 -5.96
C LEU A 88 -7.43 -6.25 -6.35
N PHE A 89 -8.65 -6.61 -6.73
CA PHE A 89 -9.74 -5.64 -6.87
C PHE A 89 -10.68 -5.72 -5.67
N ARG A 90 -11.16 -4.56 -5.23
CA ARG A 90 -12.30 -4.45 -4.31
C ARG A 90 -13.48 -3.82 -5.05
N GLN A 91 -14.67 -4.35 -4.83
CA GLN A 91 -15.88 -3.77 -5.39
C GLN A 91 -16.38 -2.62 -4.51
N ILE A 92 -16.68 -1.49 -5.15
CA ILE A 92 -17.41 -0.38 -4.56
C ILE A 92 -18.76 -0.20 -5.25
N GLU A 93 -19.72 0.32 -4.51
CA GLU A 93 -21.01 0.79 -5.03
C GLU A 93 -21.06 2.31 -4.88
N GLU A 94 -21.24 2.98 -6.02
CA GLU A 94 -21.42 4.43 -6.08
C GLU A 94 -22.90 4.73 -6.32
N THR A 95 -23.53 5.46 -5.41
CA THR A 95 -24.89 5.98 -5.60
C THR A 95 -24.82 7.37 -6.22
N TRP A 96 -25.63 7.56 -7.25
CA TRP A 96 -25.73 8.77 -8.04
C TRP A 96 -27.18 9.24 -8.05
N GLU A 97 -27.40 10.48 -7.64
CA GLU A 97 -28.72 11.10 -7.63
C GLU A 97 -28.85 12.08 -8.80
N PRO A 98 -30.04 12.24 -9.39
CA PRO A 98 -30.30 13.27 -10.37
C PRO A 98 -29.97 14.66 -9.81
N ILE A 99 -29.35 15.51 -10.63
CA ILE A 99 -29.04 16.90 -10.25
C ILE A 99 -30.33 17.72 -10.16
N VAL A 100 -31.32 17.42 -11.00
CA VAL A 100 -32.63 18.05 -11.04
C VAL A 100 -33.68 17.01 -10.61
N PRO A 101 -34.24 17.09 -9.40
CA PRO A 101 -35.23 16.13 -8.90
C PRO A 101 -36.51 16.05 -9.75
N GLU A 102 -36.92 17.17 -10.34
CA GLU A 102 -38.16 17.29 -11.13
C GLU A 102 -38.00 16.76 -12.57
N ALA A 103 -36.80 16.35 -12.97
CA ALA A 103 -36.54 15.80 -14.30
C ALA A 103 -37.12 14.39 -14.51
N GLY A 104 -37.73 13.79 -13.48
CA GLY A 104 -38.31 12.44 -13.55
C GLY A 104 -37.27 11.33 -13.72
N LEU A 105 -36.03 11.57 -13.28
CA LEU A 105 -34.92 10.62 -13.36
C LEU A 105 -34.80 9.82 -12.06
N ASP A 106 -34.42 8.55 -12.16
CA ASP A 106 -34.22 7.66 -11.02
C ASP A 106 -32.77 7.69 -10.50
N ALA A 107 -32.58 7.42 -9.21
CA ALA A 107 -31.24 7.25 -8.64
C ALA A 107 -30.53 6.00 -9.19
N LEU A 108 -29.24 6.12 -9.49
CA LEU A 108 -28.43 5.05 -10.08
C LEU A 108 -27.43 4.49 -9.07
N THR A 109 -27.25 3.16 -9.07
CA THR A 109 -26.18 2.49 -8.35
C THR A 109 -25.20 1.85 -9.32
N VAL A 110 -23.95 2.30 -9.30
CA VAL A 110 -22.89 1.80 -10.18
C VAL A 110 -21.90 0.99 -9.38
N LYS A 111 -21.70 -0.28 -9.78
CA LYS A 111 -20.65 -1.15 -9.23
C LYS A 111 -19.35 -0.91 -9.97
N ARG A 112 -18.25 -0.71 -9.24
CA ARG A 112 -16.90 -0.53 -9.82
C ARG A 112 -15.88 -1.35 -9.06
N ASN A 113 -14.91 -1.90 -9.79
CA ASN A 113 -13.73 -2.51 -9.22
C ASN A 113 -12.63 -1.46 -9.07
N ILE A 114 -12.12 -1.29 -7.86
CA ILE A 114 -10.97 -0.42 -7.58
C ILE A 114 -9.75 -1.25 -7.22
N PRO A 115 -8.54 -0.81 -7.59
CA PRO A 115 -7.32 -1.50 -7.19
C PRO A 115 -7.18 -1.46 -5.68
N ALA A 116 -6.72 -2.57 -5.12
CA ALA A 116 -6.43 -2.72 -3.71
C ALA A 116 -5.14 -3.51 -3.53
N ILE A 117 -4.51 -3.28 -2.39
CA ILE A 117 -3.26 -3.92 -1.99
C ILE A 117 -3.41 -4.43 -0.57
N CYS A 118 -2.94 -5.64 -0.33
CA CYS A 118 -2.78 -6.22 1.00
C CYS A 118 -1.32 -6.65 1.16
N ILE A 119 -0.67 -6.19 2.22
CA ILE A 119 0.75 -6.45 2.46
C ILE A 119 0.91 -7.03 3.86
N LEU A 120 1.36 -8.27 3.93
CA LEU A 120 1.73 -8.95 5.17
C LEU A 120 3.19 -8.64 5.48
N LEU A 121 3.48 -8.24 6.72
CA LEU A 121 4.83 -8.18 7.27
C LEU A 121 4.94 -9.19 8.40
N SER A 122 6.03 -9.95 8.40
CA SER A 122 6.30 -11.00 9.39
C SER A 122 7.73 -10.91 9.91
N LYS A 123 7.93 -11.13 11.21
CA LYS A 123 9.26 -11.37 11.81
C LYS A 123 9.77 -12.78 11.52
N ASP A 124 8.86 -13.71 11.29
CA ASP A 124 9.17 -15.11 11.01
C ASP A 124 9.24 -15.33 9.49
N ALA A 125 10.05 -16.30 9.06
CA ALA A 125 10.22 -16.61 7.65
C ALA A 125 8.89 -16.96 6.98
N LEU A 126 8.68 -16.39 5.79
CA LEU A 126 7.53 -16.68 4.92
C LEU A 126 8.00 -17.57 3.76
N ASP A 127 7.06 -18.26 3.10
CA ASP A 127 7.38 -19.09 1.94
C ASP A 127 7.99 -18.23 0.81
N PRO A 128 9.25 -18.45 0.42
CA PRO A 128 9.90 -17.71 -0.66
C PRO A 128 9.28 -17.95 -2.04
N GLN A 129 8.51 -19.03 -2.21
CA GLN A 129 7.83 -19.36 -3.47
C GLN A 129 6.46 -18.69 -3.60
N GLU A 130 5.94 -18.08 -2.53
CA GLU A 130 4.66 -17.38 -2.58
C GLU A 130 4.77 -16.13 -3.48
N PRO A 131 3.88 -15.96 -4.47
CA PRO A 131 3.88 -14.76 -5.30
C PRO A 131 3.78 -13.47 -4.48
N GLY A 132 4.68 -12.53 -4.78
CA GLY A 132 4.77 -11.27 -4.04
C GLY A 132 5.63 -11.34 -2.78
N TYR A 133 6.33 -12.46 -2.54
CA TYR A 133 7.37 -12.56 -1.52
C TYR A 133 8.51 -11.56 -1.74
N GLN A 134 8.99 -10.99 -0.65
CA GLN A 134 10.19 -10.16 -0.61
C GLN A 134 10.97 -10.45 0.69
N ALA A 135 12.24 -10.82 0.53
CA ALA A 135 13.14 -11.11 1.64
C ALA A 135 13.51 -9.83 2.43
N PRO A 136 13.84 -9.95 3.73
CA PRO A 136 14.29 -8.81 4.52
C PRO A 136 15.57 -8.20 3.98
N GLY A 137 15.76 -6.89 4.17
CA GLY A 137 16.99 -6.18 3.74
C GLY A 137 17.13 -5.94 2.24
N SER A 138 16.25 -6.51 1.40
CA SER A 138 16.23 -6.27 -0.07
C SER A 138 16.10 -4.80 -0.46
N PHE A 139 15.52 -3.96 0.41
CA PHE A 139 15.41 -2.52 0.21
C PHE A 139 16.79 -1.82 0.20
N ASP A 140 17.67 -2.15 1.14
CA ASP A 140 18.96 -1.46 1.28
C ASP A 140 19.88 -1.74 0.09
N ALA A 141 19.89 -2.98 -0.42
CA ALA A 141 20.72 -3.36 -1.56
C ALA A 141 20.40 -2.52 -2.81
N PHE A 142 19.13 -2.38 -3.16
CA PHE A 142 18.68 -1.65 -4.36
C PHE A 142 18.98 -0.14 -4.30
N TRP A 143 18.74 0.49 -3.14
CA TRP A 143 19.02 1.93 -2.98
C TRP A 143 20.51 2.22 -2.85
N ILE A 144 21.29 1.36 -2.20
CA ILE A 144 22.75 1.50 -2.15
C ILE A 144 23.34 1.39 -3.57
N GLU A 145 22.84 0.47 -4.39
CA GLU A 145 23.27 0.33 -5.78
C GLU A 145 22.87 1.55 -6.63
N THR A 146 21.64 2.04 -6.49
CA THR A 146 21.16 3.24 -7.20
C THR A 146 21.98 4.48 -6.84
N LEU A 147 22.23 4.71 -5.54
CA LEU A 147 23.05 5.83 -5.08
C LEU A 147 24.51 5.73 -5.56
N LYS A 148 25.08 4.52 -5.62
CA LYS A 148 26.41 4.29 -6.21
C LYS A 148 26.42 4.57 -7.72
N ALA A 149 25.38 4.16 -8.45
CA ALA A 149 25.27 4.41 -9.89
C ALA A 149 25.13 5.91 -10.21
N GLU A 150 24.35 6.65 -9.43
CA GLU A 150 24.21 8.12 -9.56
C GLU A 150 25.52 8.85 -9.24
N SER A 151 26.23 8.43 -8.19
CA SER A 151 27.56 8.92 -7.81
C SER A 151 28.58 8.74 -8.96
N GLN A 152 28.61 7.56 -9.58
CA GLN A 152 29.53 7.26 -10.68
C GLN A 152 29.16 8.02 -11.97
N GLY A 153 27.87 8.22 -12.25
CA GLY A 153 27.38 9.02 -13.37
C GLY A 153 27.75 10.51 -13.26
N GLN A 154 27.70 11.08 -12.05
CA GLN A 154 28.16 12.45 -11.80
C GLN A 154 29.69 12.61 -11.93
N MET A 155 30.47 11.61 -11.48
CA MET A 155 31.93 11.63 -11.60
C MET A 155 32.39 11.61 -13.07
N LYS A 156 31.76 10.77 -13.92
CA LYS A 156 32.05 10.72 -15.37
C LYS A 156 31.70 12.03 -16.09
N ARG A 157 30.60 12.70 -15.70
CA ARG A 157 30.22 14.01 -16.28
C ARG A 157 31.18 15.14 -15.94
N LYS A 158 31.84 15.10 -14.77
CA LYS A 158 32.86 16.10 -14.39
C LYS A 158 34.20 15.89 -15.10
N GLN A 159 34.61 14.66 -15.40
CA GLN A 159 35.86 14.38 -16.13
C GLN A 159 35.79 14.70 -17.63
N GLY A 160 34.61 14.71 -18.24
CA GLY A 160 34.44 15.01 -19.67
C GLY A 160 34.43 16.50 -20.06
N ARG A 161 34.48 17.42 -19.09
CA ARG A 161 34.32 18.88 -19.32
C ARG A 161 35.61 19.69 -19.18
N GLY A 162 36.76 19.01 -19.21
CA GLY A 162 38.09 19.60 -19.05
C GLY A 162 39.08 19.15 -20.12
N ARG A 163 38.78 19.40 -21.40
CA ARG A 163 39.78 19.46 -22.48
C ARG A 163 39.15 20.10 -23.72
N GLY A 164 39.28 21.41 -23.80
CA GLY A 164 39.00 22.23 -24.97
C GLY A 164 39.83 23.49 -24.82
N THR A 165 41.04 23.43 -25.38
CA THR A 165 41.91 24.57 -25.70
C THR A 165 41.20 25.55 -26.62
#